data_AF-A0A0E1RXU6-F1
#
_entry.id   AF-A0A0E1RXU6-F1
#
_cell.length_a   1.000
_cell.length_b   1.000
_cell.length_c   1.000
_cell.angle_alpha   90.00
_cell.angle_beta   90.00
_cell.angle_gamma   90.00
#
_symmetry.space_group_name_H-M   'P 1'
#
loop_
_entity.id
_entity.type
_entity.pdbx_description
1 polymer ?
#
loop_
_entity_poly.entity_id
_entity_poly.type
_entity_poly.pdbx_seq_one_letter_code
_entity_poly.pdbx_strand_id
1 'polypeptide(L)'
;MFHRLSQHLRHIQVRETSTMADRQPNITLYTTGTPNGIKVSIALEELGIPYKVHAIDLRQNTQKEPWFLEINPNGRIPAITDTFSDGKQITIWESGSILQYLAEQYDKDYKISYPRGSRESYEVNNWLHFQMGGVGPMQGQANHFLRYAPERIEYGVNRYVNETRRLYGVLDRHLAKSKSGYLVGDHISIADIAHWGWIASAGWSGVDIDEFPHLKTWEERMLQREGVEKGRHVPTRHTVKELLKDKERMEKAAAESRAWVQAGMKGDAQK
;
A
#
# COMPACT_ATOMS: atom_id res chain seq x y z
N MET A 1 -15.61 -57.80 -44.09
CA MET A 1 -15.99 -56.46 -44.59
C MET A 1 -16.20 -55.57 -43.38
N PHE A 2 -15.35 -54.53 -43.24
CA PHE A 2 -15.57 -53.24 -42.57
C PHE A 2 -16.13 -53.21 -41.13
N HIS A 3 -15.67 -52.39 -40.18
CA HIS A 3 -14.50 -51.52 -40.00
C HIS A 3 -14.61 -50.96 -38.56
N ARG A 4 -13.47 -50.78 -37.90
CA ARG A 4 -13.15 -49.92 -36.74
C ARG A 4 -14.22 -48.94 -36.20
N LEU A 5 -14.34 -48.89 -34.87
CA LEU A 5 -14.45 -47.67 -34.04
C LEU A 5 -13.74 -47.97 -32.70
N SER A 6 -12.43 -47.65 -32.61
CA SER A 6 -11.88 -46.47 -31.91
C SER A 6 -12.09 -46.54 -30.39
N GLN A 7 -11.19 -47.17 -29.62
CA GLN A 7 -10.03 -46.51 -28.99
C GLN A 7 -10.31 -45.06 -28.55
N HIS A 8 -10.41 -44.81 -27.24
CA HIS A 8 -9.68 -43.79 -26.46
C HIS A 8 -10.34 -43.61 -25.09
N LEU A 9 -10.18 -44.62 -24.23
CA LEU A 9 -10.35 -44.48 -22.78
C LEU A 9 -9.03 -44.92 -22.16
N ARG A 10 -8.11 -43.97 -21.99
CA ARG A 10 -7.02 -43.96 -21.01
C ARG A 10 -6.13 -42.74 -21.21
N HIS A 11 -5.76 -42.13 -20.09
CA HIS A 11 -4.90 -40.94 -19.93
C HIS A 11 -5.56 -39.57 -20.08
N ILE A 12 -6.51 -39.30 -19.19
CA ILE A 12 -6.47 -38.01 -18.51
C ILE A 12 -5.39 -38.16 -17.44
N GLN A 13 -4.16 -37.80 -17.79
CA GLN A 13 -3.19 -37.38 -16.79
C GLN A 13 -3.83 -36.17 -16.12
N VAL A 14 -4.35 -36.37 -14.91
CA VAL A 14 -4.47 -35.28 -13.95
C VAL A 14 -3.07 -34.69 -13.91
N ARG A 15 -2.87 -33.52 -14.54
CA ARG A 15 -1.69 -32.72 -14.27
C ARG A 15 -1.74 -32.51 -12.77
N GLU A 16 -0.85 -33.19 -12.05
CA GLU A 16 -0.46 -32.74 -10.72
C GLU A 16 -0.15 -31.26 -10.90
N THR A 17 -1.08 -30.41 -10.46
CA THR A 17 -0.76 -29.03 -10.15
C THR A 17 0.34 -29.16 -9.13
N SER A 18 1.59 -28.97 -9.58
CA SER A 18 2.73 -28.76 -8.70
C SER A 18 2.23 -27.81 -7.63
N THR A 19 2.03 -28.36 -6.45
CA THR A 19 1.53 -27.58 -5.32
C THR A 19 2.55 -26.46 -5.15
N MET A 20 2.09 -25.24 -4.87
CA MET A 20 2.95 -24.06 -4.67
C MET A 20 3.84 -24.20 -3.41
N ALA A 21 4.21 -25.41 -3.02
CA ALA A 21 4.40 -25.84 -1.65
C ALA A 21 5.77 -25.50 -1.05
N ASP A 22 6.82 -25.22 -1.82
CA ASP A 22 8.17 -25.06 -1.25
C ASP A 22 9.01 -23.93 -1.88
N ARG A 23 8.34 -22.95 -2.49
CA ARG A 23 9.05 -21.83 -3.09
C ARG A 23 9.55 -20.86 -2.01
N GLN A 24 10.87 -20.76 -1.85
CA GLN A 24 11.44 -19.67 -1.06
C GLN A 24 11.19 -18.31 -1.73
N PRO A 25 10.67 -17.31 -1.00
CA PRO A 25 10.52 -15.95 -1.50
C PRO A 25 11.87 -15.38 -1.97
N ASN A 26 11.91 -14.73 -3.14
CA ASN A 26 13.10 -14.01 -3.62
C ASN A 26 12.73 -12.55 -3.87
N ILE A 27 12.17 -11.92 -2.85
CA ILE A 27 11.55 -10.61 -2.95
C ILE A 27 12.61 -9.52 -2.81
N THR A 28 12.63 -8.59 -3.76
CA THR A 28 13.28 -7.28 -3.60
C THR A 28 12.22 -6.20 -3.60
N LEU A 29 12.14 -5.44 -2.51
CA LEU A 29 11.26 -4.29 -2.35
C LEU A 29 11.99 -2.99 -2.73
N TYR A 30 11.49 -2.31 -3.75
CA TYR A 30 11.95 -0.99 -4.16
C TYR A 30 11.02 0.07 -3.58
N THR A 31 11.49 0.83 -2.60
CA THR A 31 10.60 1.66 -1.79
C THR A 31 11.27 2.90 -1.18
N THR A 32 10.43 3.76 -0.61
CA THR A 32 10.78 4.93 0.20
C THR A 32 9.80 4.96 1.38
N GLY A 33 10.18 5.52 2.53
CA GLY A 33 9.37 5.60 3.77
C GLY A 33 8.15 6.53 3.69
N THR A 34 7.34 6.40 2.65
CA THR A 34 6.09 7.14 2.40
C THR A 34 4.90 6.28 2.78
N PRO A 35 3.68 6.86 2.94
CA PRO A 35 2.47 6.09 3.20
C PRO A 35 2.18 4.96 2.20
N ASN A 36 2.56 5.10 0.93
CA ASN A 36 2.44 4.02 -0.04
C ASN A 36 3.57 2.99 0.07
N GLY A 37 4.79 3.44 0.29
CA GLY A 37 5.97 2.58 0.34
C GLY A 37 5.97 1.61 1.52
N ILE A 38 5.52 2.07 2.70
CA ILE A 38 5.53 1.24 3.90
C ILE A 38 4.45 0.16 3.93
N LYS A 39 3.42 0.23 3.08
CA LYS A 39 2.37 -0.81 3.02
C LYS A 39 2.97 -2.19 2.76
N VAL A 40 3.93 -2.24 1.85
CA VAL A 40 4.52 -3.50 1.39
C VAL A 40 5.47 -4.07 2.45
N SER A 41 6.31 -3.23 3.08
CA SER A 41 7.16 -3.69 4.17
C SER A 41 6.33 -4.14 5.37
N ILE A 42 5.25 -3.43 5.73
CA ILE A 42 4.32 -3.88 6.78
C ILE A 42 3.75 -5.26 6.46
N ALA A 43 3.27 -5.50 5.23
CA ALA A 43 2.75 -6.81 4.85
C ALA A 43 3.82 -7.92 4.89
N LEU A 44 5.04 -7.63 4.43
CA LEU A 44 6.15 -8.59 4.48
C LEU A 44 6.53 -8.95 5.92
N GLU A 45 6.56 -7.97 6.83
CA GLU A 45 6.84 -8.18 8.25
C GLU A 45 5.71 -8.92 8.98
N GLU A 46 4.44 -8.59 8.72
CA GLU A 46 3.29 -9.31 9.27
C GLU A 46 3.27 -10.79 8.83
N LEU A 47 3.73 -11.07 7.61
CA LEU A 47 3.86 -12.44 7.09
C LEU A 47 5.14 -13.15 7.53
N GLY A 48 6.13 -12.42 8.07
CA GLY A 48 7.45 -12.97 8.39
C GLY A 48 8.25 -13.42 7.17
N ILE A 49 8.01 -12.80 6.01
CA ILE A 49 8.68 -13.15 4.75
C ILE A 49 10.03 -12.44 4.69
N PRO A 50 11.14 -13.13 4.40
CA PRO A 50 12.43 -12.47 4.17
C PRO A 50 12.42 -11.72 2.82
N TYR A 51 12.99 -10.51 2.80
CA TYR A 51 13.07 -9.67 1.61
C TYR A 51 14.32 -8.79 1.62
N LYS A 52 14.76 -8.40 0.43
CA LYS A 52 15.78 -7.37 0.23
C LYS A 52 15.11 -6.02 0.05
N VAL A 53 15.77 -4.96 0.47
CA VAL A 53 15.26 -3.59 0.31
C VAL A 53 16.22 -2.80 -0.57
N HIS A 54 15.68 -2.19 -1.62
CA HIS A 54 16.36 -1.19 -2.42
C HIS A 54 15.70 0.17 -2.16
N ALA A 55 16.38 1.03 -1.42
CA ALA A 55 15.87 2.37 -1.12
C ALA A 55 15.91 3.24 -2.37
N ILE A 56 14.78 3.83 -2.75
CA ILE A 56 14.66 4.76 -3.87
C ILE A 56 14.73 6.18 -3.34
N ASP A 57 15.69 6.98 -3.84
CA ASP A 57 15.76 8.41 -3.52
C ASP A 57 14.90 9.22 -4.48
N LEU A 58 13.70 9.58 -3.99
CA LEU A 58 12.76 10.39 -4.76
C LEU A 58 13.29 11.80 -5.06
N ARG A 59 14.22 12.33 -4.24
CA ARG A 59 14.82 13.67 -4.44
C ARG A 59 15.77 13.69 -5.63
N GLN A 60 16.44 12.58 -5.91
CA GLN A 60 17.30 12.41 -7.07
C GLN A 60 16.55 11.90 -8.31
N ASN A 61 15.22 11.75 -8.22
CA ASN A 61 14.40 11.16 -9.28
C ASN A 61 14.83 9.75 -9.70
N THR A 62 15.38 8.95 -8.77
CA THR A 62 15.80 7.56 -9.07
C THR A 62 14.66 6.71 -9.62
N GLN A 63 13.41 6.96 -9.21
CA GLN A 63 12.21 6.32 -9.75
C GLN A 63 11.92 6.64 -11.23
N LYS A 64 12.68 7.54 -11.85
CA LYS A 64 12.57 7.92 -13.26
C LYS A 64 13.78 7.44 -14.09
N GLU A 65 14.76 6.78 -13.47
CA GLU A 65 15.90 6.22 -14.18
C GLU A 65 15.46 5.02 -15.05
N PRO A 66 16.10 4.79 -16.22
CA PRO A 66 15.67 3.75 -17.17
C PRO A 66 15.51 2.36 -16.55
N TRP A 67 16.44 1.95 -15.70
CA TRP A 67 16.39 0.63 -15.03
C TRP A 67 15.19 0.50 -14.09
N PHE A 68 14.77 1.58 -13.43
CA PHE A 68 13.59 1.52 -12.56
C PHE A 68 12.32 1.55 -13.39
N LEU A 69 12.30 2.24 -14.53
CA LEU A 69 11.16 2.25 -15.45
C LEU A 69 10.93 0.89 -16.12
N GLU A 70 11.97 0.07 -16.28
CA GLU A 70 11.84 -1.35 -16.67
C GLU A 70 11.10 -2.18 -15.60
N ILE A 71 11.22 -1.79 -14.33
CA ILE A 71 10.52 -2.44 -13.21
C ILE A 71 9.10 -1.89 -13.08
N ASN A 72 8.97 -0.56 -13.02
CA ASN A 72 7.68 0.11 -12.93
C ASN A 72 7.60 1.24 -13.98
N PRO A 73 6.85 1.06 -15.08
CA PRO A 73 6.75 2.06 -16.13
C PRO A 73 6.05 3.35 -15.68
N ASN A 74 5.27 3.33 -14.59
CA ASN A 74 4.69 4.53 -13.97
C ASN A 74 5.78 5.41 -13.31
N GLY A 75 6.95 4.84 -13.00
CA GLY A 75 8.04 5.53 -12.31
C GLY A 75 7.60 6.05 -10.94
N ARG A 76 6.96 5.18 -10.15
CA ARG A 76 6.48 5.44 -8.79
C ARG A 76 6.88 4.27 -7.87
N ILE A 77 7.04 4.53 -6.59
CA ILE A 77 7.16 3.49 -5.56
C ILE A 77 5.79 3.18 -4.94
N PRO A 78 5.62 2.01 -4.30
CA PRO A 78 6.53 0.87 -4.27
C PRO A 78 6.45 -0.01 -5.53
N ALA A 79 7.49 -0.80 -5.74
CA ALA A 79 7.51 -1.95 -6.64
C ALA A 79 8.21 -3.13 -5.97
N ILE A 80 7.91 -4.35 -6.39
CA ILE A 80 8.68 -5.54 -6.02
C ILE A 80 9.11 -6.32 -7.26
N THR A 81 10.25 -7.00 -7.14
CA THR A 81 10.55 -8.17 -7.98
C THR A 81 10.50 -9.41 -7.10
N ASP A 82 10.08 -10.52 -7.70
CA ASP A 82 10.09 -11.83 -7.10
C ASP A 82 10.40 -12.86 -8.18
N THR A 83 10.63 -14.11 -7.79
CA THR A 83 10.54 -15.22 -8.75
C THR A 83 9.08 -15.73 -8.73
N PHE A 84 8.53 -16.21 -9.83
CA PHE A 84 7.15 -16.70 -9.89
C PHE A 84 7.13 -18.23 -9.80
N SER A 85 5.93 -18.83 -9.85
CA SER A 85 5.75 -20.28 -9.77
C SER A 85 6.35 -21.05 -10.95
N ASP A 86 6.57 -20.39 -12.09
CA ASP A 86 7.25 -20.95 -13.27
C ASP A 86 8.79 -20.79 -13.23
N GLY A 87 9.33 -20.28 -12.12
CA GLY A 87 10.76 -20.07 -11.92
C GLY A 87 11.33 -18.81 -12.58
N LYS A 88 10.51 -18.00 -13.26
CA LYS A 88 10.96 -16.74 -13.89
C LYS A 88 10.76 -15.56 -12.97
N GLN A 89 11.48 -14.46 -13.22
CA GLN A 89 11.23 -13.22 -12.48
C GLN A 89 9.86 -12.65 -12.85
N ILE A 90 9.13 -12.16 -11.85
CA ILE A 90 7.93 -11.35 -12.00
C ILE A 90 8.18 -9.99 -11.35
N THR A 91 7.63 -8.95 -11.95
CA THR A 91 7.66 -7.59 -11.42
C THR A 91 6.24 -7.11 -11.16
N ILE A 92 6.04 -6.48 -10.01
CA ILE A 92 4.71 -6.05 -9.55
C ILE A 92 4.83 -4.64 -9.00
N TRP A 93 3.98 -3.76 -9.50
CA TRP A 93 3.87 -2.37 -9.07
C TRP A 93 2.40 -2.05 -8.74
N GLU A 94 2.19 -0.87 -8.15
CA GLU A 94 0.99 -0.49 -7.39
C GLU A 94 0.87 -1.19 -6.03
N SER A 95 0.86 -0.41 -4.95
CA SER A 95 0.88 -0.95 -3.58
C SER A 95 -0.28 -1.92 -3.29
N GLY A 96 -1.50 -1.65 -3.79
CA GLY A 96 -2.64 -2.56 -3.61
C GLY A 96 -2.53 -3.86 -4.42
N SER A 97 -1.88 -3.83 -5.59
CA SER A 97 -1.60 -5.03 -6.39
C SER A 97 -0.54 -5.89 -5.70
N ILE A 98 0.52 -5.27 -5.18
CA ILE A 98 1.57 -5.96 -4.42
C ILE A 98 0.98 -6.63 -3.17
N LEU A 99 0.12 -5.94 -2.42
CA LEU A 99 -0.54 -6.52 -1.24
C LEU A 99 -1.38 -7.76 -1.59
N GLN A 100 -2.16 -7.70 -2.68
CA GLN A 100 -2.93 -8.85 -3.16
C GLN A 100 -2.01 -10.00 -3.58
N TYR A 101 -0.93 -9.71 -4.31
CA TYR A 101 0.05 -10.72 -4.68
C TYR A 101 0.67 -11.42 -3.47
N LEU A 102 1.10 -10.67 -2.45
CA LEU A 102 1.68 -11.25 -1.24
C LEU A 102 0.66 -12.13 -0.50
N ALA A 103 -0.59 -11.67 -0.39
CA ALA A 103 -1.67 -12.47 0.19
C ALA A 103 -1.89 -13.78 -0.59
N GLU A 104 -2.04 -13.72 -1.91
CA GLU A 104 -2.32 -14.91 -2.72
C GLU A 104 -1.14 -15.90 -2.77
N GLN A 105 0.09 -15.39 -2.90
CA GLN A 105 1.27 -16.23 -3.06
C GLN A 105 1.78 -16.79 -1.74
N TYR A 106 1.72 -16.02 -0.65
CA TYR A 106 2.46 -16.35 0.57
C TYR A 106 1.61 -16.43 1.85
N ASP A 107 0.40 -15.86 1.89
CA ASP A 107 -0.44 -15.89 3.10
C ASP A 107 -1.31 -17.14 3.19
N LYS A 108 -0.68 -18.31 3.40
CA LYS A 108 -1.38 -19.62 3.41
C LYS A 108 -2.31 -19.80 4.61
N ASP A 109 -2.00 -19.14 5.72
CA ASP A 109 -2.75 -19.23 6.97
C ASP A 109 -3.75 -18.07 7.13
N TYR A 110 -3.91 -17.22 6.11
CA TYR A 110 -4.81 -16.08 6.13
C TYR A 110 -4.53 -15.15 7.33
N LYS A 111 -3.26 -14.78 7.55
CA LYS A 111 -2.83 -13.87 8.62
C LYS A 111 -3.17 -12.41 8.32
N ILE A 112 -3.21 -12.04 7.05
CA ILE A 112 -3.54 -10.68 6.58
C ILE A 112 -4.58 -10.70 5.44
N SER A 113 -5.28 -11.81 5.26
CA SER A 113 -6.20 -12.02 4.15
C SER A 113 -7.30 -13.01 4.53
N TYR A 114 -8.18 -13.34 3.58
CA TYR A 114 -9.25 -14.32 3.76
C TYR A 114 -9.28 -15.26 2.56
N PRO A 115 -9.85 -16.47 2.68
CA PRO A 115 -9.98 -17.40 1.57
C PRO A 115 -10.61 -16.74 0.34
N ARG A 116 -10.00 -16.92 -0.83
CA ARG A 116 -10.50 -16.35 -2.08
C ARG A 116 -11.93 -16.81 -2.35
N GLY A 117 -12.83 -15.87 -2.61
CA GLY A 117 -14.26 -16.15 -2.85
C GLY A 117 -15.11 -16.20 -1.58
N SER A 118 -14.51 -16.07 -0.39
CA SER A 118 -15.24 -15.78 0.85
C SER A 118 -15.88 -14.39 0.79
N ARG A 119 -16.90 -14.17 1.63
CA ARG A 119 -17.54 -12.85 1.78
C ARG A 119 -16.52 -11.79 2.17
N GLU A 120 -15.66 -12.12 3.12
CA GLU A 120 -14.63 -11.27 3.68
C GLU A 120 -13.61 -10.89 2.60
N SER A 121 -13.21 -11.80 1.71
CA SER A 121 -12.30 -11.48 0.61
C SER A 121 -12.85 -10.40 -0.34
N TYR A 122 -14.18 -10.40 -0.60
CA TYR A 122 -14.82 -9.35 -1.40
C TYR A 122 -14.92 -8.04 -0.64
N GLU A 123 -15.21 -8.07 0.67
CA GLU A 123 -15.24 -6.87 1.50
C GLU A 123 -13.85 -6.23 1.64
N VAL A 124 -12.79 -7.03 1.81
CA VAL A 124 -11.39 -6.56 1.79
C VAL A 124 -11.10 -5.84 0.49
N ASN A 125 -11.52 -6.40 -0.65
CA ASN A 125 -11.31 -5.77 -1.95
C ASN A 125 -12.05 -4.42 -2.07
N ASN A 126 -13.26 -4.29 -1.53
CA ASN A 126 -13.97 -3.01 -1.52
C ASN A 126 -13.16 -1.94 -0.77
N TRP A 127 -12.66 -2.26 0.42
CA TRP A 127 -11.86 -1.32 1.22
C TRP A 127 -10.49 -1.04 0.62
N LEU A 128 -9.83 -2.04 0.02
CA LEU A 128 -8.57 -1.84 -0.68
C LEU A 128 -8.73 -0.87 -1.85
N HIS A 129 -9.78 -1.01 -2.66
CA HIS A 129 -10.04 -0.10 -3.78
C HIS A 129 -10.53 1.27 -3.30
N PHE A 130 -11.27 1.34 -2.19
CA PHE A 130 -11.61 2.61 -1.53
C PHE A 130 -10.36 3.37 -1.09
N GLN A 131 -9.35 2.66 -0.58
CA GLN A 131 -8.06 3.25 -0.24
C GLN A 131 -7.34 3.78 -1.48
N MET A 132 -7.29 2.98 -2.55
CA MET A 132 -6.49 3.25 -3.74
C MET A 132 -7.10 4.29 -4.68
N GLY A 133 -8.44 4.35 -4.76
CA GLY A 133 -9.16 5.36 -5.54
C GLY A 133 -9.63 6.58 -4.73
N GLY A 134 -9.70 6.46 -3.41
CA GLY A 134 -10.22 7.50 -2.52
C GLY A 134 -9.17 8.05 -1.57
N VAL A 135 -8.97 7.37 -0.43
CA VAL A 135 -8.19 7.88 0.72
C VAL A 135 -6.80 8.37 0.31
N GLY A 136 -6.01 7.53 -0.36
CA GLY A 136 -4.65 7.88 -0.76
C GLY A 136 -4.60 9.07 -1.72
N PRO A 137 -5.27 8.99 -2.89
CA PRO A 137 -5.26 10.09 -3.86
C PRO A 137 -5.78 11.42 -3.30
N MET A 138 -6.92 11.41 -2.58
CA MET A 138 -7.52 12.65 -2.08
C MET A 138 -6.67 13.31 -0.99
N GLN A 139 -6.11 12.52 -0.07
CA GLN A 139 -5.18 13.03 0.93
C GLN A 139 -3.87 13.50 0.31
N GLY A 140 -3.40 12.85 -0.76
CA GLY A 140 -2.26 13.31 -1.56
C GLY A 140 -2.49 14.70 -2.15
N GLN A 141 -3.69 14.96 -2.68
CA GLN A 141 -4.06 16.30 -3.16
C GLN A 141 -4.18 17.30 -2.01
N ALA A 142 -4.74 16.91 -0.85
CA ALA A 142 -4.78 17.77 0.33
C ALA A 142 -3.37 18.20 0.75
N ASN A 143 -2.42 17.26 0.81
CA ASN A 143 -1.01 17.55 1.07
C ASN A 143 -0.43 18.52 0.04
N HIS A 144 -0.72 18.31 -1.24
CA HIS A 144 -0.24 19.18 -2.31
C HIS A 144 -0.72 20.62 -2.14
N PHE A 145 -2.03 20.85 -2.09
CA PHE A 145 -2.58 22.20 -1.98
C PHE A 145 -2.25 22.88 -0.63
N LEU A 146 -2.11 22.10 0.44
CA LEU A 146 -1.80 22.65 1.77
C LEU A 146 -0.31 22.96 1.96
N ARG A 147 0.60 22.16 1.41
CA ARG A 147 2.03 22.21 1.74
C ARG A 147 2.93 22.53 0.54
N TYR A 148 2.60 22.05 -0.65
CA TYR A 148 3.54 21.99 -1.78
C TYR A 148 3.18 22.91 -2.95
N ALA A 149 1.95 23.40 -3.04
CA ALA A 149 1.58 24.43 -4.01
C ALA A 149 2.42 25.70 -3.74
N PRO A 150 2.90 26.39 -4.79
CA PRO A 150 3.73 27.59 -4.62
C PRO A 150 2.93 28.76 -4.04
N GLU A 151 1.62 28.76 -4.30
CA GLU A 151 0.65 29.74 -3.82
C GLU A 151 -0.49 29.03 -3.10
N ARG A 152 -1.09 29.71 -2.12
CA ARG A 152 -2.22 29.17 -1.39
C ARG A 152 -3.51 29.37 -2.19
N ILE A 153 -4.06 28.28 -2.72
CA ILE A 153 -5.34 28.27 -3.43
C ILE A 153 -6.41 27.75 -2.46
N GLU A 154 -7.16 28.66 -1.84
CA GLU A 154 -8.11 28.33 -0.77
C GLU A 154 -9.15 27.28 -1.19
N TYR A 155 -9.72 27.41 -2.41
CA TYR A 155 -10.66 26.42 -2.93
C TYR A 155 -10.04 25.02 -3.03
N GLY A 156 -8.80 24.91 -3.51
CA GLY A 156 -8.09 23.63 -3.62
C GLY A 156 -7.84 23.01 -2.25
N VAL A 157 -7.36 23.81 -1.29
CA VAL A 157 -7.18 23.37 0.10
C VAL A 157 -8.49 22.86 0.68
N ASN A 158 -9.55 23.68 0.64
CA ASN A 158 -10.84 23.34 1.24
C ASN A 158 -11.44 22.09 0.58
N ARG A 159 -11.38 21.98 -0.75
CA ARG A 159 -11.91 20.81 -1.48
C ARG A 159 -11.28 19.50 -1.02
N TYR A 160 -9.95 19.42 -1.01
CA TYR A 160 -9.27 18.16 -0.75
C TYR A 160 -9.13 17.84 0.75
N VAL A 161 -9.02 18.85 1.62
CA VAL A 161 -9.08 18.63 3.07
C VAL A 161 -10.47 18.13 3.45
N ASN A 162 -11.55 18.75 2.95
CA ASN A 162 -12.91 18.31 3.26
C ASN A 162 -13.22 16.92 2.70
N GLU A 163 -12.75 16.59 1.49
CA GLU A 163 -12.91 15.23 0.97
C GLU A 163 -12.12 14.20 1.78
N THR A 164 -10.91 14.52 2.23
CA THR A 164 -10.13 13.65 3.12
C THR A 164 -10.89 13.40 4.44
N ARG A 165 -11.42 14.47 5.06
CA ARG A 165 -12.28 14.37 6.26
C ARG A 165 -13.52 13.51 6.02
N ARG A 166 -14.19 13.67 4.87
CA ARG A 166 -15.37 12.86 4.50
C ARG A 166 -15.01 11.37 4.44
N LEU A 167 -13.89 11.03 3.80
CA LEU A 167 -13.39 9.65 3.68
C LEU A 167 -13.02 9.07 5.05
N TYR A 168 -12.40 9.87 5.92
CA TYR A 168 -12.12 9.46 7.31
C TYR A 168 -13.40 9.20 8.09
N GLY A 169 -14.43 10.05 7.90
CA GLY A 169 -15.75 9.82 8.49
C GLY A 169 -16.42 8.55 7.99
N VAL A 170 -16.15 8.09 6.75
CA VAL A 170 -16.63 6.77 6.28
C VAL A 170 -15.95 5.65 7.04
N LEU A 171 -14.62 5.71 7.18
CA LEU A 171 -13.85 4.70 7.92
C LEU A 171 -14.26 4.67 9.41
N ASP A 172 -14.39 5.84 10.04
CA ASP A 172 -14.75 5.95 11.45
C ASP A 172 -16.13 5.34 11.75
N ARG A 173 -17.16 5.68 10.95
CA ARG A 173 -18.50 5.10 11.09
C ARG A 173 -18.53 3.60 10.80
N HIS A 174 -17.66 3.10 9.94
CA HIS A 174 -17.53 1.68 9.67
C HIS A 174 -16.88 0.96 10.86
N LEU A 175 -15.75 1.48 11.35
CA LEU A 175 -15.03 0.96 12.50
C LEU A 175 -15.86 1.00 13.79
N ALA A 176 -16.75 1.99 13.95
CA ALA A 176 -17.72 2.04 15.05
C ALA A 176 -18.63 0.80 15.13
N LYS A 177 -18.88 0.15 13.98
CA LYS A 177 -19.70 -1.07 13.86
C LYS A 177 -18.86 -2.34 13.81
N SER A 178 -17.54 -2.22 13.69
CA SER A 178 -16.65 -3.36 13.61
C SER A 178 -16.56 -4.06 14.97
N LYS A 179 -16.76 -5.37 14.98
CA LYS A 179 -16.68 -6.19 16.21
C LYS A 179 -15.25 -6.54 16.59
N SER A 180 -14.40 -6.73 15.59
CA SER A 180 -12.97 -6.96 15.79
C SER A 180 -12.21 -5.65 15.95
N GLY A 181 -12.78 -4.55 15.44
CA GLY A 181 -12.17 -3.25 15.24
C GLY A 181 -11.02 -3.26 14.24
N TYR A 182 -11.05 -4.20 13.27
CA TYR A 182 -10.39 -4.08 11.97
C TYR A 182 -11.44 -3.73 10.90
N LEU A 183 -11.00 -3.39 9.69
CA LEU A 183 -11.91 -3.03 8.60
C LEU A 183 -12.77 -4.21 8.14
N VAL A 184 -12.27 -5.44 8.18
CA VAL A 184 -13.03 -6.62 7.72
C VAL A 184 -12.80 -7.79 8.65
N GLY A 185 -13.87 -8.55 8.91
CA GLY A 185 -13.84 -9.82 9.62
C GLY A 185 -13.27 -9.69 11.05
N ASP A 186 -12.45 -10.65 11.45
CA ASP A 186 -12.00 -10.86 12.83
C ASP A 186 -10.54 -10.47 13.09
N HIS A 187 -9.74 -10.24 12.05
CA HIS A 187 -8.33 -9.88 12.16
C HIS A 187 -7.91 -8.83 11.11
N ILE A 188 -6.65 -8.39 11.19
CA ILE A 188 -6.04 -7.45 10.25
C ILE A 188 -6.12 -7.99 8.82
N SER A 189 -6.32 -7.12 7.84
CA SER A 189 -6.21 -7.49 6.43
C SER A 189 -5.31 -6.56 5.63
N ILE A 190 -5.04 -6.91 4.37
CA ILE A 190 -4.41 -6.00 3.42
C ILE A 190 -5.17 -4.67 3.28
N ALA A 191 -6.48 -4.63 3.55
CA ALA A 191 -7.23 -3.38 3.58
C ALA A 191 -6.74 -2.49 4.71
N ASP A 192 -6.56 -3.02 5.92
CA ASP A 192 -6.06 -2.25 7.07
C ASP A 192 -4.64 -1.74 6.82
N ILE A 193 -3.75 -2.62 6.33
CA ILE A 193 -2.36 -2.28 5.99
C ILE A 193 -2.31 -1.15 4.97
N ALA A 194 -3.17 -1.19 3.95
CA ALA A 194 -3.23 -0.17 2.91
C ALA A 194 -3.63 1.22 3.44
N HIS A 195 -4.40 1.30 4.53
CA HIS A 195 -4.84 2.57 5.08
C HIS A 195 -3.85 3.18 6.08
N TRP A 196 -3.14 2.34 6.86
CA TRP A 196 -2.47 2.79 8.09
C TRP A 196 -1.54 3.98 7.90
N GLY A 197 -0.60 3.91 6.96
CA GLY A 197 0.38 4.99 6.75
C GLY A 197 -0.25 6.33 6.36
N TRP A 198 -1.39 6.31 5.68
CA TRP A 198 -2.13 7.51 5.30
C TRP A 198 -2.84 8.11 6.51
N ILE A 199 -3.49 7.29 7.33
CA ILE A 199 -4.17 7.72 8.56
C ILE A 199 -3.18 8.21 9.61
N ALA A 200 -2.04 7.53 9.79
CA ALA A 200 -0.96 7.99 10.67
C ALA A 200 -0.40 9.37 10.27
N SER A 201 -0.63 9.79 9.03
CA SER A 201 -0.21 11.08 8.47
C SER A 201 -1.34 12.12 8.39
N ALA A 202 -2.47 11.92 9.07
CA ALA A 202 -3.65 12.79 9.04
C ALA A 202 -3.33 14.29 9.23
N GLY A 203 -2.55 14.61 10.26
CA GLY A 203 -2.18 15.99 10.58
C GLY A 203 -1.36 16.68 9.48
N TRP A 204 -0.64 15.90 8.66
CA TRP A 204 0.14 16.45 7.55
C TRP A 204 -0.79 17.02 6.47
N SER A 205 -1.94 16.37 6.26
CA SER A 205 -3.02 16.83 5.38
C SER A 205 -3.93 17.90 6.00
N GLY A 206 -3.66 18.35 7.22
CA GLY A 206 -4.50 19.32 7.93
C GLY A 206 -5.82 18.73 8.45
N VAL A 207 -5.89 17.41 8.61
CA VAL A 207 -7.03 16.72 9.23
C VAL A 207 -6.64 16.36 10.66
N ASP A 208 -7.50 16.75 11.60
CA ASP A 208 -7.37 16.33 13.00
C ASP A 208 -7.96 14.93 13.16
N ILE A 209 -7.14 13.97 13.61
CA ILE A 209 -7.57 12.58 13.81
C ILE A 209 -8.46 12.43 15.05
N ASP A 210 -8.41 13.39 15.99
CA ASP A 210 -9.22 13.35 17.21
C ASP A 210 -10.72 13.54 16.95
N GLU A 211 -11.09 14.06 15.77
CA GLU A 211 -12.47 14.12 15.31
C GLU A 211 -13.07 12.74 14.94
N PHE A 212 -12.22 11.72 14.80
CA PHE A 212 -12.57 10.38 14.33
C PHE A 212 -12.13 9.33 15.37
N PRO A 213 -12.82 9.20 16.51
CA PRO A 213 -12.35 8.43 17.66
C PRO A 213 -12.17 6.93 17.38
N HIS A 214 -13.03 6.33 16.54
CA HIS A 214 -12.91 4.91 16.19
C HIS A 214 -11.76 4.68 15.20
N LEU A 215 -11.56 5.62 14.26
CA LEU A 215 -10.42 5.59 13.35
C LEU A 215 -9.09 5.79 14.09
N LYS A 216 -9.04 6.71 15.07
CA LYS A 216 -7.88 6.91 15.94
C LYS A 216 -7.55 5.63 16.72
N THR A 217 -8.55 5.04 17.37
CA THR A 217 -8.38 3.79 18.13
C THR A 217 -7.86 2.67 17.23
N TRP A 218 -8.36 2.57 16.00
CA TRP A 218 -7.87 1.62 15.00
C TRP A 218 -6.41 1.89 14.59
N GLU A 219 -6.02 3.16 14.36
CA GLU A 219 -4.64 3.53 14.00
C GLU A 219 -3.65 3.16 15.12
N GLU A 220 -4.02 3.46 16.37
CA GLU A 220 -3.23 3.12 17.55
C GLU A 220 -3.10 1.62 17.72
N ARG A 221 -4.19 0.86 17.52
CA ARG A 221 -4.18 -0.60 17.54
C ARG A 221 -3.25 -1.18 16.49
N MET A 222 -3.32 -0.68 15.26
CA MET A 222 -2.44 -1.12 14.18
C MET A 222 -0.98 -0.87 14.55
N LEU A 223 -0.66 0.29 15.13
CA LEU A 223 0.70 0.61 15.57
C LEU A 223 1.24 -0.32 16.68
N GLN A 224 0.38 -0.95 17.49
CA GLN A 224 0.81 -1.94 18.50
C GLN A 224 1.24 -3.28 17.89
N ARG A 225 0.99 -3.52 16.60
CA ARG A 225 1.38 -4.77 15.96
C ARG A 225 2.85 -4.76 15.60
N GLU A 226 3.55 -5.86 15.90
CA GLU A 226 4.99 -5.99 15.65
C GLU A 226 5.33 -5.84 14.16
N GLY A 227 4.53 -6.41 13.26
CA GLY A 227 4.74 -6.30 11.81
C GLY A 227 4.55 -4.87 11.31
N VAL A 228 3.55 -4.15 11.80
CA VAL A 228 3.36 -2.72 11.52
C VAL A 228 4.53 -1.89 12.04
N GLU A 229 4.95 -2.12 13.28
CA GLU A 229 6.05 -1.38 13.93
C GLU A 229 7.39 -1.59 13.20
N LYS A 230 7.73 -2.82 12.84
CA LYS A 230 8.95 -3.10 12.05
C LYS A 230 8.82 -2.52 10.64
N GLY A 231 7.71 -2.82 9.96
CA GLY A 231 7.52 -2.52 8.56
C GLY A 231 7.47 -1.01 8.28
N ARG A 232 6.90 -0.21 9.19
CA ARG A 232 6.89 1.25 9.02
C ARG A 232 8.29 1.85 9.04
N HIS A 233 9.30 1.18 9.61
CA HIS A 233 10.67 1.68 9.67
C HIS A 233 11.52 1.33 8.44
N VAL A 234 10.91 0.81 7.37
CA VAL A 234 11.60 0.43 6.14
C VAL A 234 11.31 1.44 5.02
N PRO A 235 12.32 1.90 4.27
CA PRO A 235 13.74 1.58 4.36
C PRO A 235 14.49 2.40 5.43
N THR A 236 13.81 3.38 6.03
CA THR A 236 14.35 4.29 7.02
C THR A 236 13.33 4.55 8.12
N ARG A 237 13.80 4.94 9.30
CA ARG A 237 12.94 5.18 10.46
C ARG A 237 11.80 6.15 10.11
N HIS A 238 10.56 5.67 10.21
CA HIS A 238 9.37 6.50 10.11
C HIS A 238 9.18 7.39 11.34
N THR A 239 9.04 8.69 11.08
CA THR A 239 9.03 9.76 12.10
C THR A 239 7.78 10.65 12.03
N VAL A 240 6.76 10.32 11.23
CA VAL A 240 5.64 11.26 10.98
C VAL A 240 4.94 11.69 12.27
N LYS A 241 4.72 10.79 13.25
CA LYS A 241 4.06 11.12 14.52
C LYS A 241 4.92 12.03 15.41
N GLU A 242 6.24 11.95 15.30
CA GLU A 242 7.18 12.86 15.98
C GLU A 242 7.16 14.23 15.28
N LEU A 243 7.21 14.21 13.95
CA LEU A 243 7.17 15.40 13.11
C LEU A 243 5.90 16.22 13.34
N LEU A 244 4.72 15.57 13.43
CA LEU A 244 3.44 16.25 13.65
C LEU A 244 3.33 16.97 15.01
N LYS A 245 4.17 16.61 15.99
CA LYS A 245 4.20 17.27 17.31
C LYS A 245 5.09 18.51 17.34
N ASP A 246 5.93 18.70 16.32
CA ASP A 246 6.90 19.79 16.23
C ASP A 246 6.58 20.67 15.02
N LYS A 247 5.93 21.81 15.30
CA LYS A 247 5.46 22.73 14.26
C LYS A 247 6.60 23.28 13.41
N GLU A 248 7.74 23.61 14.02
CA GLU A 248 8.89 24.17 13.32
C GLU A 248 9.52 23.12 12.38
N ARG A 249 9.72 21.90 12.87
CA ARG A 249 10.21 20.80 12.02
C ARG A 249 9.23 20.46 10.89
N MET A 250 7.92 20.50 11.16
CA MET A 250 6.89 20.32 10.13
C MET A 250 7.02 21.37 9.03
N GLU A 251 7.12 22.65 9.39
CA GLU A 251 7.23 23.75 8.42
C GLU A 251 8.50 23.64 7.57
N LYS A 252 9.63 23.28 8.20
CA LYS A 252 10.89 23.01 7.49
C LYS A 252 10.74 21.85 6.50
N ALA A 253 10.21 20.71 6.95
CA ALA A 253 10.00 19.54 6.09
C ALA A 253 9.03 19.83 4.93
N ALA A 254 8.01 20.66 5.18
CA ALA A 254 7.07 21.09 4.15
C ALA A 254 7.75 22.00 3.10
N ALA A 255 8.64 22.91 3.53
CA ALA A 255 9.40 23.76 2.63
C ALA A 255 10.37 22.95 1.73
N GLU A 256 11.10 21.99 2.31
CA GLU A 256 11.97 21.07 1.57
C GLU A 256 11.17 20.24 0.55
N SER A 257 10.01 19.71 0.98
CA SER A 257 9.12 18.94 0.11
C SER A 257 8.54 19.80 -1.01
N ARG A 258 8.16 21.06 -0.73
CA ARG A 258 7.67 22.01 -1.73
C ARG A 258 8.71 22.25 -2.81
N ALA A 259 9.95 22.55 -2.43
CA ALA A 259 11.02 22.80 -3.40
C ALA A 259 11.22 21.61 -4.34
N TRP A 260 11.26 20.40 -3.78
CA TRP A 260 11.39 19.17 -4.56
C TRP A 260 10.19 18.91 -5.48
N VAL A 261 8.95 19.00 -4.97
CA VAL A 261 7.73 18.78 -5.77
C VAL A 261 7.65 19.77 -6.93
N GLN A 262 7.94 21.06 -6.68
CA GLN A 262 7.91 22.08 -7.72
C GLN A 262 9.00 21.85 -8.79
N ALA A 263 10.20 21.40 -8.39
CA ALA A 263 11.24 21.01 -9.34
C ALA A 263 10.79 19.81 -10.21
N GLY A 264 10.18 18.80 -9.59
CA GLY A 264 9.63 17.63 -10.29
C GLY A 264 8.55 18.00 -11.30
N MET A 265 7.57 18.83 -10.90
CA MET A 265 6.49 19.29 -11.80
C MET A 265 7.02 20.06 -13.01
N LYS A 266 8.04 20.91 -12.83
CA LYS A 266 8.69 21.62 -13.94
C LYS A 266 9.36 20.67 -14.91
N GLY A 267 10.03 19.64 -14.40
CA GLY A 267 10.67 18.61 -15.23
C GLY A 267 9.66 17.75 -15.99
N ASP A 268 8.52 17.41 -15.38
CA ASP A 268 7.46 16.63 -16.04
C ASP A 268 6.74 17.44 -17.14
N ALA A 269 6.58 18.76 -16.98
CA ALA A 269 5.95 19.62 -17.98
C ALA A 269 6.79 19.81 -19.27
N GLN A 270 8.06 19.39 -19.26
CA GLN A 270 8.99 19.50 -20.40
C GLN A 270 9.07 18.22 -21.24
N LYS A 271 8.40 17.15 -20.83
CA LYS A 271 8.40 15.83 -21.49
C LYS A 271 7.12 15.64 -22.30
#